data_AF-A0A7J9QBR3-F1
#
_entry.id   AF-A0A7J9QBR3-F1
#
_cell.length_a   1.000
_cell.length_b   1.000
_cell.length_c   1.000
_cell.angle_alpha   90.00
_cell.angle_beta   90.00
_cell.angle_gamma   90.00
#
_symmetry.space_group_name_H-M   'P 1'
#
loop_
_entity.id
_entity.type
_entity.pdbx_description
1 polymer ?
#
loop_
_entity_poly.entity_id
_entity_poly.type
_entity_poly.pdbx_seq_one_letter_code
_entity_poly.pdbx_strand_id
1 'polypeptide(L)'
;MTSSNGFLNKIIKLENRNFSLRIQKFENGYFVSVSEDNDKIGSMTVSLATGPTPTTTTIIPSRNESLFLRLVSERISTRMKGIALVSIFVKNELEPSTAKALMSEIMEMIENE
;
A
#
# COMPACT_ATOMS: atom_id res chain seq x y z
N MET A 1 17.30 7.20 17.93
CA MET A 1 16.52 8.44 17.75
C MET A 1 15.31 8.10 16.89
N THR A 2 14.22 7.67 17.52
CA THR A 2 12.95 7.34 16.88
C THR A 2 12.14 8.62 16.75
N SER A 3 12.19 9.28 15.60
CA SER A 3 11.28 10.38 15.30
C SER A 3 9.87 9.80 15.14
N SER A 4 9.00 10.17 16.06
CA SER A 4 7.56 9.95 16.14
C SER A 4 6.79 10.65 15.00
N ASN A 5 7.16 10.39 13.74
CA ASN A 5 6.63 11.05 12.54
C ASN A 5 5.59 10.20 11.79
N GLY A 6 5.10 9.11 12.38
CA GLY A 6 4.14 8.20 11.73
C GLY A 6 4.67 7.54 10.45
N PHE A 7 6.00 7.45 10.32
CA PHE A 7 6.67 6.83 9.19
C PHE A 7 7.15 5.43 9.58
N LEU A 8 6.67 4.44 8.85
CA LEU A 8 7.05 3.03 8.99
C LEU A 8 7.77 2.57 7.74
N ASN A 9 8.85 1.82 7.91
CA ASN A 9 9.53 1.15 6.82
C ASN A 9 9.79 -0.31 7.14
N LYS A 10 9.72 -1.17 6.13
CA LYS A 10 10.07 -2.58 6.24
C LYS A 10 10.58 -3.08 4.90
N ILE A 11 11.64 -3.87 4.91
CA ILE A 11 12.08 -4.61 3.73
C ILE A 11 11.66 -6.07 3.95
N ILE A 12 10.93 -6.63 2.99
CA ILE A 12 10.53 -8.03 3.02
C ILE A 12 11.07 -8.77 1.79
N LYS A 13 11.35 -10.06 1.98
CA LYS A 13 11.80 -10.95 0.90
C LYS A 13 10.72 -11.99 0.65
N LEU A 14 10.18 -12.00 -0.57
CA LEU A 14 9.15 -12.95 -0.99
C LEU A 14 9.56 -13.54 -2.34
N GLU A 15 9.58 -14.87 -2.48
CA GLU A 15 9.86 -15.55 -3.75
C GLU A 15 11.13 -15.04 -4.46
N ASN A 16 12.19 -14.80 -3.68
CA ASN A 16 13.48 -14.28 -4.15
C ASN A 16 13.47 -12.83 -4.67
N ARG A 17 12.35 -12.10 -4.48
CA ARG A 17 12.18 -10.68 -4.78
C ARG A 17 12.27 -9.88 -3.48
N ASN A 18 12.85 -8.68 -3.54
CA ASN A 18 12.93 -7.78 -2.39
C ASN A 18 11.93 -6.63 -2.56
N PHE A 19 11.09 -6.43 -1.55
CA PHE A 19 10.11 -5.35 -1.53
C PHE A 19 10.41 -4.37 -0.40
N SER A 20 10.45 -3.09 -0.74
CA SER A 20 10.47 -1.97 0.18
C SER A 20 9.04 -1.53 0.44
N LEU A 21 8.59 -1.65 1.69
CA LEU A 21 7.32 -1.14 2.19
C LEU A 21 7.58 0.14 2.96
N ARG A 22 6.95 1.23 2.54
CA ARG A 22 7.02 2.53 3.20
C ARG A 22 5.61 3.02 3.45
N ILE A 23 5.29 3.33 4.70
CA ILE A 23 3.98 3.84 5.10
C ILE A 23 4.19 5.17 5.81
N GLN A 24 3.49 6.20 5.36
CA GLN A 24 3.41 7.49 6.02
C GLN A 24 1.99 7.71 6.49
N LYS A 25 1.81 7.84 7.80
CA LYS A 25 0.55 8.21 8.42
C LYS A 25 0.34 9.73 8.38
N PHE A 26 -0.92 10.08 8.21
CA PHE A 26 -1.48 11.41 8.38
C PHE A 26 -2.70 11.28 9.31
N GLU A 27 -3.16 12.40 9.86
CA GLU A 27 -4.33 12.41 10.76
C GLU A 27 -5.58 11.82 10.10
N ASN A 28 -5.73 12.01 8.78
CA ASN A 28 -6.90 11.59 8.01
C ASN A 28 -6.60 10.47 7.01
N GLY A 29 -5.38 9.93 6.98
CA GLY A 29 -5.00 9.04 5.90
C GLY A 29 -3.68 8.30 6.06
N TYR A 30 -3.42 7.40 5.12
CA TYR A 30 -2.10 6.79 4.91
C TYR A 30 -1.65 6.97 3.47
N PHE A 31 -0.36 7.20 3.30
CA PHE A 31 0.34 6.94 2.06
C PHE A 31 1.13 5.64 2.20
N VAL A 32 0.86 4.67 1.33
CA VAL A 32 1.57 3.38 1.28
C VAL A 32 2.30 3.29 -0.06
N SER A 33 3.59 2.99 0.00
CA SER A 33 4.42 2.72 -1.16
C SER A 33 5.01 1.32 -1.04
N VAL A 34 4.81 0.53 -2.09
CA VAL A 34 5.41 -0.79 -2.29
C VAL A 34 6.34 -0.68 -3.49
N SER A 35 7.61 -1.02 -3.33
CA SER A 35 8.56 -0.95 -4.44
C SER A 35 9.48 -2.16 -4.48
N GLU A 36 9.63 -2.76 -5.66
CA GLU A 36 10.56 -3.87 -5.89
C GLU A 36 11.98 -3.36 -6.22
N ASP A 37 12.95 -3.83 -5.43
CA ASP A 37 14.38 -3.49 -5.45
C ASP A 37 14.75 -2.03 -5.19
N ASN A 38 14.33 -1.10 -6.05
CA ASN A 38 14.63 0.34 -5.93
C ASN A 38 13.38 1.09 -5.50
N ASP A 39 13.50 2.09 -4.64
CA ASP A 39 12.37 2.96 -4.27
C ASP A 39 11.92 3.80 -5.48
N LYS A 40 10.77 3.46 -6.05
CA LYS A 40 10.17 4.12 -7.20
C LYS A 40 8.69 4.34 -6.97
N ILE A 41 8.19 5.46 -7.49
CA ILE A 41 6.75 5.66 -7.63
C ILE A 41 6.30 4.84 -8.83
N GLY A 42 5.31 3.98 -8.63
CA GLY A 42 4.73 3.16 -9.68
C GLY A 42 3.27 3.51 -9.92
N SER A 43 2.47 2.51 -10.35
CA SER A 43 1.04 2.69 -10.48
C SER A 43 0.41 3.05 -9.14
N MET A 44 -0.69 3.79 -9.17
CA MET A 44 -1.18 4.48 -7.98
C MET A 44 -2.69 4.62 -7.99
N THR A 45 -3.28 4.36 -6.83
CA THR A 45 -4.71 4.46 -6.59
C THR A 45 -4.97 5.13 -5.24
N VAL A 46 -6.02 5.95 -5.18
CA VAL A 46 -6.53 6.53 -3.93
C VAL A 46 -7.92 6.02 -3.64
N SER A 47 -8.19 5.72 -2.36
CA SER A 47 -9.54 5.41 -1.88
C SER A 47 -9.92 6.29 -0.70
N LEU A 48 -11.18 6.72 -0.68
CA LEU A 48 -11.81 7.48 0.40
C LEU A 48 -13.01 6.69 0.93
N ALA A 49 -13.03 6.40 2.23
CA ALA A 49 -14.12 5.63 2.86
C ALA A 49 -14.77 6.39 4.02
N THR A 50 -15.39 7.54 3.72
CA THR A 50 -16.19 8.33 4.67
C THR A 50 -17.70 8.05 4.57
N GLY A 51 -18.12 7.27 3.58
CA GLY A 51 -19.52 6.88 3.34
C GLY A 51 -19.77 5.38 3.53
N PRO A 52 -20.94 4.87 3.10
CA PRO A 52 -21.29 3.45 3.23
C PRO A 52 -20.43 2.53 2.35
N THR A 53 -19.89 3.07 1.24
CA THR A 53 -18.97 2.37 0.34
C THR A 53 -17.75 3.25 0.05
N PRO A 54 -16.54 2.67 -0.04
CA PRO A 54 -15.35 3.40 -0.46
C PRO A 54 -15.48 3.91 -1.90
N THR A 55 -15.02 5.12 -2.15
CA THR A 55 -14.82 5.66 -3.50
C THR A 55 -13.34 5.53 -3.87
N THR A 56 -13.06 4.92 -5.02
CA THR A 56 -11.68 4.61 -5.46
C THR A 56 -11.40 5.27 -6.80
N THR A 57 -10.22 5.86 -6.96
CA THR A 57 -9.76 6.50 -8.21
C THR A 57 -8.33 6.09 -8.52
N THR A 58 -8.09 5.63 -9.75
CA THR A 58 -6.76 5.36 -10.27
C THR A 58 -6.10 6.67 -10.71
N ILE A 59 -4.92 6.98 -10.17
CA ILE A 59 -4.14 8.19 -10.48
C ILE A 59 -3.12 7.88 -11.57
N ILE A 60 -2.36 6.79 -11.39
CA ILE A 60 -1.40 6.29 -12.37
C ILE A 60 -1.84 4.87 -12.75
N PRO A 61 -2.18 4.62 -14.03
CA PRO A 61 -2.70 3.32 -14.44
C PRO A 61 -1.66 2.22 -14.24
N SER A 62 -2.13 1.07 -13.75
CA SER A 62 -1.33 -0.14 -13.67
C SER A 62 -1.49 -0.98 -14.93
N ARG A 63 -0.42 -1.63 -15.36
CA ARG A 63 -0.50 -2.63 -16.44
C ARG A 63 -1.06 -3.96 -15.94
N ASN A 64 -0.64 -4.39 -14.74
CA ASN A 64 -0.95 -5.72 -14.20
C ASN A 64 -1.59 -5.67 -12.80
N GLU A 65 -1.18 -4.72 -11.94
CA GLU A 65 -1.53 -4.72 -10.51
C GLU A 65 -2.75 -3.85 -10.13
N SER A 66 -3.70 -3.68 -11.04
CA SER A 66 -4.85 -2.79 -10.80
C SER A 66 -5.76 -3.29 -9.66
N LEU A 67 -5.97 -4.60 -9.57
CA LEU A 67 -6.79 -5.21 -8.52
C LEU A 67 -6.10 -5.13 -7.15
N PHE A 68 -4.80 -5.43 -7.07
CA PHE A 68 -4.04 -5.34 -5.83
C PHE A 68 -4.10 -3.92 -5.26
N LEU A 69 -3.79 -2.90 -6.07
CA LEU A 69 -3.86 -1.49 -5.67
C LEU A 69 -5.22 -1.11 -5.10
N ARG A 70 -6.30 -1.49 -5.80
CA ARG A 70 -7.67 -1.20 -5.39
C ARG A 70 -8.00 -1.88 -4.06
N LEU A 71 -7.69 -3.16 -3.90
CA LEU A 71 -8.02 -3.90 -2.68
C LEU A 71 -7.28 -3.35 -1.46
N VAL A 72 -5.98 -3.03 -1.60
CA VAL A 72 -5.19 -2.47 -0.50
C VAL A 72 -5.70 -1.08 -0.11
N SER A 73 -5.94 -0.19 -1.08
CA SER A 73 -6.45 1.16 -0.83
C SER A 73 -7.85 1.16 -0.20
N GLU A 74 -8.77 0.35 -0.71
CA GLU A 74 -10.12 0.21 -0.13
C GLU A 74 -10.07 -0.36 1.28
N ARG A 75 -9.24 -1.37 1.54
CA ARG A 75 -9.13 -1.99 2.86
C ARG A 75 -8.58 -1.01 3.90
N ILE A 76 -7.52 -0.27 3.58
CA ILE A 76 -6.92 0.71 4.49
C ILE A 76 -7.91 1.85 4.77
N SER A 77 -8.46 2.46 3.70
CA SER A 77 -9.38 3.58 3.84
C SER A 77 -10.62 3.22 4.65
N THR A 78 -11.22 2.04 4.40
CA THR A 78 -12.40 1.54 5.14
C THR A 78 -12.10 1.35 6.61
N ARG A 79 -10.96 0.73 6.95
CA ARG A 79 -10.57 0.50 8.35
C ARG A 79 -10.47 1.81 9.12
N MET A 80 -9.82 2.80 8.53
CA MET A 80 -9.57 4.07 9.20
C MET A 80 -10.69 5.10 9.05
N LYS A 81 -11.71 4.80 8.24
CA LYS A 81 -12.76 5.74 7.81
C LYS A 81 -12.16 7.04 7.23
N GLY A 82 -11.21 6.90 6.32
CA GLY A 82 -10.37 8.00 5.84
C GLY A 82 -9.82 7.79 4.43
N ILE A 83 -8.63 8.34 4.16
CA ILE A 83 -7.99 8.34 2.83
C ILE A 83 -6.82 7.35 2.81
N ALA A 84 -6.76 6.51 1.79
CA ALA A 84 -5.61 5.65 1.53
C ALA A 84 -5.08 5.92 0.12
N LEU A 85 -3.85 6.44 0.04
CA LEU A 85 -3.11 6.56 -1.21
C LEU A 85 -2.10 5.42 -1.28
N VAL A 86 -2.20 4.57 -2.30
CA VAL A 86 -1.34 3.39 -2.45
C VAL A 86 -0.63 3.45 -3.79
N SER A 87 0.70 3.31 -3.75
CA SER A 87 1.53 3.16 -4.94
C SER A 87 2.26 1.82 -4.94
N ILE A 88 2.32 1.18 -6.10
CA ILE A 88 3.11 -0.03 -6.30
C ILE A 88 4.00 0.07 -7.54
N PHE A 89 5.29 -0.21 -7.37
CA PHE A 89 6.23 -0.46 -8.45
C PHE A 89 6.73 -1.90 -8.36
N VAL A 90 6.44 -2.71 -9.39
CA VAL A 90 6.93 -4.08 -9.53
C VAL A 90 7.47 -4.29 -10.94
N LYS A 91 8.52 -5.11 -11.06
CA LYS A 91 9.17 -5.43 -12.34
C LYS A 91 8.36 -6.47 -13.11
N ASN A 92 7.78 -7.43 -12.40
CA ASN A 92 6.97 -8.51 -12.93
C ASN A 92 5.65 -8.60 -12.16
N GLU A 93 4.67 -9.30 -12.74
CA GLU A 93 3.38 -9.53 -12.09
C GLU A 93 3.55 -10.17 -10.71
N LEU A 94 2.66 -9.81 -9.79
CA LEU A 94 2.63 -10.43 -8.46
C LEU A 94 1.92 -11.78 -8.52
N GLU A 95 2.59 -12.82 -8.04
CA GLU A 95 1.91 -14.09 -7.76
C GLU A 95 0.86 -13.89 -6.65
N PRO A 96 -0.29 -14.57 -6.69
CA PRO A 96 -1.34 -14.42 -5.68
C PRO A 96 -0.85 -14.64 -4.24
N SER A 97 0.11 -15.55 -4.03
CA SER A 97 0.82 -15.79 -2.77
C SER A 97 1.54 -14.53 -2.29
N THR A 98 2.38 -13.96 -3.15
CA THR A 98 3.15 -12.74 -2.87
C THR A 98 2.25 -11.53 -2.66
N ALA A 99 1.21 -11.35 -3.47
CA ALA A 99 0.23 -10.28 -3.29
C ALA A 99 -0.50 -10.38 -1.93
N LYS A 100 -0.92 -11.58 -1.54
CA LYS A 100 -1.54 -11.82 -0.24
C LYS A 100 -0.57 -11.55 0.92
N ALA A 101 0.68 -11.99 0.80
CA ALA A 101 1.71 -11.75 1.81
C ALA A 101 1.99 -10.24 1.97
N LEU A 102 2.17 -9.51 0.86
CA LEU A 102 2.33 -8.06 0.85
C LEU A 102 1.16 -7.34 1.54
N MET A 103 -0.08 -7.73 1.22
CA MET A 103 -1.26 -7.15 1.85
C MET A 103 -1.26 -7.41 3.36
N SER A 104 -0.98 -8.63 3.81
CA SER A 104 -0.90 -8.95 5.24
C SER A 104 0.14 -8.10 5.96
N GLU A 105 1.34 -7.99 5.38
CA GLU A 105 2.45 -7.20 5.93
C GLU A 105 2.11 -5.71 6.04
N ILE A 106 1.51 -5.12 5.00
CA ILE A 106 1.06 -3.72 5.01
C ILE A 106 0.02 -3.51 6.10
N MET A 107 -0.95 -4.42 6.21
CA MET A 107 -1.99 -4.30 7.24
C MET A 107 -1.40 -4.42 8.63
N GLU A 108 -0.52 -5.39 8.89
CA GLU A 108 0.16 -5.59 10.17
C GLU A 108 0.96 -4.35 10.58
N MET A 109 1.69 -3.73 9.63
CA MET A 109 2.39 -2.46 9.89
C MET A 109 1.44 -1.35 10.32
N ILE A 110 0.23 -1.29 9.75
CA ILE A 110 -0.80 -0.29 10.12
C ILE A 110 -1.49 -0.64 11.45
N GLU A 111 -1.59 -1.92 11.84
CA GLU A 111 -2.22 -2.29 13.12
C GLU A 111 -1.32 -2.08 14.34
N ASN A 112 0.00 -2.25 14.15
CA ASN A 112 1.00 -2.25 15.22
C ASN A 112 1.61 -0.87 15.50
N GLU A 113 0.99 0.19 15.00
CA GLU A 113 1.38 1.59 15.25
C GLU A 113 0.48 2.23 16.32
#